data_AF-A0A2P4UQL1-F1
#
_entry.id   AF-A0A2P4UQL1-F1
#
_cell.length_a   1.000
_cell.length_b   1.000
_cell.length_c   1.000
_cell.angle_alpha   90.00
_cell.angle_beta   90.00
_cell.angle_gamma   90.00
#
_symmetry.space_group_name_H-M   'P 1'
#
loop_
_entity.id
_entity.type
_entity.pdbx_description
1 polymer ?
#
loop_
_entity_poly.entity_id
_entity_poly.type
_entity_poly.pdbx_seq_one_letter_code
_entity_poly.pdbx_strand_id
1 'polypeptide(L)'
;MATARLGDVLDATYECVTLYGVARTTMDDIARRANLSRTGLYQYVRGKDDAVRRLAARLHDRAYAAAEDALCLDAPADRALGILTAKLDLFLALAGDSPHGAELLDAKTLLFGDVCEEFTARLRQLLTDVFAHCRTAVAAADAAGICLTLVRGFESAPENARLFRPAVVALVDGLLRPGASMPETSREVRLAARPVGEPRPSDFALAEVPVGEPGAGEVLVRNDWMSVDPYMRGRMNDVKSYTPPFKLGAALDGAAVGTVIASESSDVPVGVTVLHGAGWREHAVLPAAHVRVVDTSIAPARAYLGALGMVGLTAYAGLVRIAPVEKGDVVFVSGAAGAVGILAGRIARHLSAARVIGSAGGPDKARRLVEEFGYDAAIDYRTGDLAEQLATAAPDGIDVYFDNVGGDHLQAALSALNTNGRVALCGAISVYNAAEPVPGPDNLALAIGKRLSLRGFIVTDHQNLAVEYAQLAAGWLADGSLNYSETVVDGIDNAVDAFLGLLRGANTGKMLVRLNTSAD
;
A
#
# COMPACT_ATOMS: atom_id res chain seq x y z
N MET A 1 4.07 20.72 -59.39
CA MET A 1 2.76 21.31 -59.75
C MET A 1 1.59 20.33 -59.61
N ALA A 2 1.66 19.10 -60.10
CA ALA A 2 0.55 18.13 -59.99
C ALA A 2 0.18 17.73 -58.55
N THR A 3 1.18 17.53 -57.67
CA THR A 3 0.96 17.16 -56.25
C THR A 3 0.31 18.26 -55.43
N ALA A 4 0.68 19.53 -55.67
CA ALA A 4 0.08 20.69 -55.02
C ALA A 4 -1.42 20.82 -55.39
N ARG A 5 -1.75 20.57 -56.67
CA ARG A 5 -3.13 20.61 -57.15
C ARG A 5 -4.01 19.49 -56.60
N LEU A 6 -3.46 18.29 -56.39
CA LEU A 6 -4.17 17.23 -55.68
C LEU A 6 -4.44 17.63 -54.22
N GLY A 7 -3.48 18.31 -53.56
CA GLY A 7 -3.66 18.88 -52.23
C GLY A 7 -4.89 19.79 -52.14
N ASP A 8 -4.98 20.79 -53.04
CA ASP A 8 -6.12 21.72 -53.14
C ASP A 8 -7.46 20.97 -53.29
N VAL A 9 -7.49 19.92 -54.11
CA VAL A 9 -8.69 19.09 -54.34
C VAL A 9 -9.09 18.34 -53.06
N LEU A 10 -8.13 17.79 -52.33
CA LEU A 10 -8.42 17.06 -51.09
C LEU A 10 -8.81 17.99 -49.95
N ASP A 11 -8.28 19.22 -49.90
CA ASP A 11 -8.71 20.25 -48.95
C ASP A 11 -10.16 20.70 -49.24
N ALA A 12 -10.48 20.96 -50.51
CA ALA A 12 -11.84 21.21 -50.95
C ALA A 12 -12.79 20.05 -50.63
N THR A 13 -12.32 18.81 -50.77
CA THR A 13 -13.08 17.61 -50.41
C THR A 13 -13.33 17.55 -48.90
N TYR A 14 -12.32 17.82 -48.07
CA TYR A 14 -12.45 17.86 -46.62
C TYR A 14 -13.53 18.85 -46.21
N GLU A 15 -13.45 20.09 -46.71
CA GLU A 15 -14.43 21.13 -46.40
C GLU A 15 -15.85 20.75 -46.84
N CYS A 16 -16.04 20.23 -48.05
CA CYS A 16 -17.37 19.84 -48.51
C CYS A 16 -17.95 18.70 -47.66
N VAL A 17 -17.13 17.72 -47.32
CA VAL A 17 -17.54 16.57 -46.53
C VAL A 17 -17.87 16.95 -45.09
N THR A 18 -17.09 17.86 -44.47
CA THR A 18 -17.40 18.36 -43.13
C THR A 18 -18.64 19.24 -43.12
N LEU A 19 -18.87 20.04 -44.16
CA LEU A 19 -20.03 20.94 -44.29
C LEU A 19 -21.34 20.20 -44.62
N TYR A 20 -21.31 19.22 -45.53
CA TYR A 20 -22.51 18.64 -46.11
C TYR A 20 -22.72 17.16 -45.79
N GLY A 21 -21.73 16.47 -45.24
CA GLY A 21 -21.71 15.01 -45.12
C GLY A 21 -21.30 14.33 -46.43
N VAL A 22 -20.89 13.06 -46.31
CA VAL A 22 -20.38 12.27 -47.45
C VAL A 22 -21.48 12.02 -48.47
N ALA A 23 -22.72 11.77 -48.02
CA ALA A 23 -23.84 11.44 -48.87
C ALA A 23 -24.23 12.62 -49.78
N ARG A 24 -24.28 13.83 -49.22
CA ARG A 24 -24.74 15.04 -49.94
C ARG A 24 -23.65 15.78 -50.68
N THR A 25 -22.38 15.58 -50.34
CA THR A 25 -21.28 16.14 -51.13
C THR A 25 -21.39 15.69 -52.59
N THR A 26 -21.22 16.60 -53.53
CA THR A 26 -21.17 16.30 -54.97
C THR A 26 -19.83 16.66 -55.60
N MET A 27 -19.57 16.13 -56.80
CA MET A 27 -18.39 16.51 -57.58
C MET A 27 -18.38 18.00 -57.96
N ASP A 28 -19.55 18.63 -58.11
CA ASP A 28 -19.65 20.04 -58.45
C ASP A 28 -19.31 20.93 -57.25
N ASP A 29 -19.64 20.49 -56.03
CA ASP A 29 -19.27 21.19 -54.78
C ASP A 29 -17.75 21.18 -54.59
N ILE A 30 -17.11 20.02 -54.76
CA ILE A 30 -15.65 19.87 -54.68
C ILE A 30 -14.96 20.73 -55.76
N ALA A 31 -15.45 20.68 -57.00
CA ALA A 31 -14.87 21.46 -58.10
C ALA A 31 -14.97 22.97 -57.86
N ARG A 32 -16.14 23.44 -57.40
CA ARG A 32 -16.37 24.85 -57.05
C ARG A 32 -15.42 25.29 -55.93
N ARG A 33 -15.26 24.48 -54.89
CA ARG A 33 -14.42 24.80 -53.73
C ARG A 33 -12.93 24.74 -54.05
N ALA A 34 -12.51 23.84 -54.92
CA ALA A 34 -11.13 23.74 -55.43
C ALA A 34 -10.80 24.78 -56.52
N ASN A 35 -11.76 25.62 -56.93
CA ASN A 35 -11.63 26.55 -58.05
C ASN A 35 -11.21 25.86 -59.37
N LEU A 36 -11.85 24.73 -59.67
CA LEU A 36 -11.63 23.92 -60.87
C LEU A 36 -12.92 23.76 -61.67
N SER A 37 -12.80 23.52 -62.97
CA SER A 37 -13.91 22.97 -63.74
C SER A 37 -14.14 21.51 -63.33
N ARG A 38 -15.37 21.02 -63.49
CA ARG A 38 -15.71 19.61 -63.24
C ARG A 38 -14.82 18.66 -64.05
N THR A 39 -14.55 18.99 -65.32
CA THR A 39 -13.64 18.22 -66.18
C THR A 39 -12.20 18.26 -65.67
N GLY A 40 -11.75 19.40 -65.12
CA GLY A 40 -10.43 19.53 -64.50
C GLY A 40 -10.28 18.71 -63.22
N LEU A 41 -11.34 18.58 -62.41
CA LEU A 41 -11.34 17.76 -61.21
C LEU A 41 -11.11 16.27 -61.50
N TYR A 42 -11.67 15.75 -62.60
CA TYR A 42 -11.48 14.35 -63.02
C TYR A 42 -10.03 13.99 -63.38
N GLN A 43 -9.15 14.97 -63.57
CA GLN A 43 -7.72 14.72 -63.75
C GLN A 43 -7.02 14.27 -62.47
N TYR A 44 -7.63 14.52 -61.31
CA TYR A 44 -7.05 14.26 -59.98
C TYR A 44 -7.77 13.14 -59.21
N VAL A 45 -9.09 13.02 -59.40
CA VAL A 45 -9.94 12.02 -58.71
C VAL A 45 -10.95 11.41 -59.68
N ARG A 46 -11.25 10.11 -59.53
CA ARG A 46 -12.18 9.38 -60.42
C ARG A 46 -13.65 9.67 -60.13
N GLY A 47 -13.94 10.21 -58.96
CA GLY A 47 -15.28 10.50 -58.45
C GLY A 47 -15.21 10.90 -56.98
N LYS A 48 -16.38 11.13 -56.37
CA LYS A 48 -16.49 11.55 -54.96
C LYS A 48 -15.86 10.53 -54.02
N ASP A 49 -16.18 9.26 -54.21
CA ASP A 49 -15.71 8.19 -53.31
C ASP A 49 -14.18 8.02 -53.39
N ASP A 50 -13.60 8.18 -54.59
CA ASP A 50 -12.13 8.22 -54.77
C ASP A 50 -11.52 9.46 -54.10
N ALA A 51 -12.18 10.62 -54.17
CA ALA A 51 -11.74 11.83 -53.47
C ALA A 51 -11.77 11.66 -51.94
N VAL A 52 -12.86 11.10 -51.40
CA VAL A 52 -13.03 10.81 -49.96
C VAL A 52 -12.02 9.77 -49.49
N ARG A 53 -11.80 8.71 -50.27
CA ARG A 53 -10.81 7.67 -49.97
C ARG A 53 -9.37 8.21 -49.96
N ARG A 54 -9.00 9.06 -50.94
CA ARG A 54 -7.69 9.71 -50.98
C ARG A 54 -7.51 10.73 -49.87
N LEU A 55 -8.58 11.44 -49.50
CA LEU A 55 -8.58 12.31 -48.33
C LEU A 55 -8.35 11.49 -47.06
N ALA A 56 -9.06 10.38 -46.88
CA ALA A 56 -8.86 9.48 -45.75
C ALA A 56 -7.41 9.00 -45.67
N ALA A 57 -6.84 8.51 -46.78
CA ALA A 57 -5.43 8.10 -46.84
C ALA A 57 -4.49 9.25 -46.41
N ARG A 58 -4.69 10.46 -46.92
CA ARG A 58 -3.88 11.63 -46.54
C ARG A 58 -3.98 11.98 -45.06
N LEU A 59 -5.17 11.87 -44.46
CA LEU A 59 -5.38 12.14 -43.04
C LEU A 59 -4.73 11.06 -42.17
N HIS A 60 -4.83 9.79 -42.56
CA HIS A 60 -4.17 8.68 -41.87
C HIS A 60 -2.64 8.77 -42.00
N ASP A 61 -2.11 9.18 -43.16
CA ASP A 61 -0.67 9.42 -43.33
C ASP A 61 -0.15 10.56 -42.44
N ARG A 62 -0.93 11.64 -42.28
CA ARG A 62 -0.60 12.73 -41.34
C ARG A 62 -0.61 12.25 -39.89
N ALA A 63 -1.63 11.49 -39.50
CA ALA A 63 -1.72 10.92 -38.15
C ALA A 63 -0.58 9.92 -37.90
N TYR A 64 -0.19 9.16 -38.93
CA TYR A 64 0.92 8.24 -38.83
C TYR A 64 2.26 8.97 -38.67
N ALA A 65 2.49 10.05 -39.42
CA ALA A 65 3.67 10.89 -39.24
C ALA A 65 3.76 11.46 -37.81
N ALA A 66 2.63 11.91 -37.24
CA ALA A 66 2.59 12.35 -35.84
C ALA A 66 2.90 11.21 -34.84
N ALA A 67 2.48 9.98 -35.16
CA ALA A 67 2.84 8.80 -34.37
C ALA A 67 4.34 8.45 -34.50
N GLU A 68 4.94 8.66 -35.66
CA GLU A 68 6.39 8.50 -35.86
C GLU A 68 7.19 9.57 -35.09
N ASP A 69 6.73 10.82 -35.09
CA ASP A 69 7.34 11.90 -34.32
C ASP A 69 7.37 11.58 -32.81
N ALA A 70 6.35 10.87 -32.31
CA ALA A 70 6.30 10.43 -30.92
C ALA A 70 7.42 9.44 -30.55
N LEU A 71 8.05 8.75 -31.51
CA LEU A 71 9.18 7.85 -31.25
C LEU A 71 10.42 8.61 -30.76
N CYS A 72 10.51 9.91 -31.02
CA CYS A 72 11.60 10.76 -30.55
C CYS A 72 11.50 11.11 -29.05
N LEU A 73 10.41 10.75 -28.37
CA LEU A 73 10.25 10.98 -26.93
C LEU A 73 11.18 10.07 -26.12
N ASP A 74 11.61 10.52 -24.94
CA ASP A 74 12.62 9.80 -24.15
C ASP A 74 12.06 8.51 -23.51
N ALA A 75 10.89 8.59 -22.89
CA ALA A 75 10.30 7.47 -22.17
C ALA A 75 9.43 6.57 -23.08
N PRO A 76 9.52 5.23 -22.99
CA PRO A 76 8.64 4.33 -23.73
C PRO A 76 7.15 4.57 -23.48
N ALA A 77 6.80 4.99 -22.25
CA ALA A 77 5.43 5.34 -21.88
C ALA A 77 4.92 6.55 -22.69
N ASP A 78 5.76 7.58 -22.83
CA ASP A 78 5.45 8.79 -23.60
C ASP A 78 5.37 8.49 -25.10
N ARG A 79 6.24 7.62 -25.63
CA ARG A 79 6.17 7.14 -27.01
C ARG A 79 4.84 6.45 -27.29
N ALA A 80 4.46 5.49 -26.44
CA ALA A 80 3.20 4.76 -26.57
C ALA A 80 1.99 5.70 -26.47
N LEU A 81 1.99 6.62 -25.48
CA LEU A 81 0.94 7.63 -25.35
C LEU A 81 0.84 8.52 -26.59
N GLY A 82 1.96 8.99 -27.14
CA GLY A 82 1.98 9.82 -28.34
C GLY A 82 1.43 9.11 -29.57
N ILE A 83 1.80 7.84 -29.78
CA ILE A 83 1.25 7.00 -30.86
C ILE A 83 -0.27 6.84 -30.74
N LEU A 84 -0.77 6.55 -29.53
CA LEU A 84 -2.19 6.36 -29.29
C LEU A 84 -2.98 7.67 -29.39
N THR A 85 -2.37 8.78 -28.98
CA THR A 85 -2.94 10.14 -29.09
C THR A 85 -3.10 10.54 -30.55
N ALA A 86 -2.09 10.30 -31.39
CA ALA A 86 -2.18 10.60 -32.83
C ALA A 86 -3.35 9.88 -33.52
N LYS A 87 -3.65 8.65 -33.10
CA LYS A 87 -4.83 7.92 -33.57
C LYS A 87 -6.14 8.54 -33.09
N LEU A 88 -6.23 8.87 -31.80
CA LEU A 88 -7.46 9.42 -31.21
C LEU A 88 -7.75 10.83 -31.73
N ASP A 89 -6.73 11.68 -31.88
CA ASP A 89 -6.89 13.05 -32.36
C ASP A 89 -7.44 13.11 -33.79
N LEU A 90 -6.99 12.20 -34.67
CA LEU A 90 -7.56 12.05 -36.00
C LEU A 90 -9.08 11.79 -35.93
N PHE A 91 -9.51 10.92 -35.02
CA PHE A 91 -10.91 10.58 -34.84
C PHE A 91 -11.71 11.76 -34.23
N LEU A 92 -11.19 12.39 -33.18
CA LEU A 92 -11.85 13.50 -32.50
C LEU A 92 -11.96 14.74 -33.40
N ALA A 93 -10.95 15.02 -34.22
CA ALA A 93 -11.01 16.09 -35.21
C ALA A 93 -12.14 15.86 -36.21
N LEU A 94 -12.26 14.64 -36.76
CA LEU A 94 -13.34 14.30 -37.69
C LEU A 94 -14.74 14.34 -37.06
N ALA A 95 -14.85 13.92 -35.79
CA ALA A 95 -16.11 13.97 -35.05
C ALA A 95 -16.51 15.40 -34.65
N GLY A 96 -15.53 16.25 -34.35
CA GLY A 96 -15.75 17.64 -33.90
C GLY A 96 -15.92 18.66 -35.03
N ASP A 97 -15.22 18.47 -36.16
CA ASP A 97 -15.21 19.41 -37.28
C ASP A 97 -16.46 19.35 -38.16
N SER A 98 -17.34 18.37 -37.94
CA SER A 98 -18.52 18.16 -38.76
C SER A 98 -19.78 17.85 -37.95
N PRO A 99 -20.91 18.55 -38.20
CA PRO A 99 -22.22 18.11 -37.70
C PRO A 99 -22.66 16.76 -38.30
N HIS A 100 -21.92 16.24 -39.29
CA HIS A 100 -22.10 14.95 -39.95
C HIS A 100 -21.06 13.89 -39.51
N GLY A 101 -20.37 14.09 -38.37
CA GLY A 101 -19.32 13.16 -37.89
C GLY A 101 -19.76 11.69 -37.80
N ALA A 102 -21.00 11.41 -37.36
CA ALA A 102 -21.53 10.05 -37.31
C ALA A 102 -21.66 9.42 -38.72
N GLU A 103 -22.14 10.19 -39.70
CA GLU A 103 -22.26 9.75 -41.09
C GLU A 103 -20.89 9.42 -41.70
N LEU A 104 -19.88 10.21 -41.36
CA LEU A 104 -18.49 9.98 -41.76
C LEU A 104 -17.91 8.68 -41.21
N LEU A 105 -18.23 8.37 -39.95
CA LEU A 105 -17.79 7.15 -39.29
C LEU A 105 -18.53 5.90 -39.81
N ASP A 106 -19.82 6.02 -40.12
CA ASP A 106 -20.61 4.94 -40.72
C ASP A 106 -20.16 4.62 -42.15
N ALA A 107 -19.80 5.64 -42.93
CA ALA A 107 -19.32 5.49 -44.30
C ALA A 107 -17.91 4.89 -44.41
N LYS A 108 -17.13 4.88 -43.32
CA LYS A 108 -15.75 4.37 -43.23
C LYS A 108 -15.61 2.96 -43.80
N THR A 109 -16.41 2.02 -43.29
CA THR A 109 -16.27 0.59 -43.63
C THR A 109 -16.54 0.34 -45.12
N LEU A 110 -17.42 1.14 -45.75
CA LEU A 110 -17.81 0.96 -47.15
C LEU A 110 -16.80 1.63 -48.13
N LEU A 111 -16.24 2.78 -47.77
CA LEU A 111 -15.48 3.62 -48.70
C LEU A 111 -13.96 3.46 -48.58
N PHE A 112 -13.45 3.22 -47.37
CA PHE A 112 -12.02 3.22 -47.08
C PHE A 112 -11.65 2.33 -45.87
N GLY A 113 -12.40 1.25 -45.65
CA GLY A 113 -12.15 0.32 -44.53
C GLY A 113 -10.74 -0.27 -44.53
N ASP A 114 -10.23 -0.61 -45.71
CA ASP A 114 -8.88 -1.13 -45.89
C ASP A 114 -7.78 -0.11 -45.55
N VAL A 115 -8.00 1.18 -45.84
CA VAL A 115 -7.09 2.28 -45.43
C VAL A 115 -7.00 2.35 -43.90
N CYS A 116 -8.12 2.15 -43.20
CA CYS A 116 -8.16 2.18 -41.75
C CYS A 116 -7.54 0.92 -41.12
N GLU A 117 -7.71 -0.24 -41.73
CA GLU A 117 -7.08 -1.50 -41.33
C GLU A 117 -5.56 -1.40 -41.49
N GLU A 118 -5.08 -0.91 -42.63
CA GLU A 118 -3.66 -0.70 -42.90
C GLU A 118 -3.04 0.27 -41.88
N PHE A 119 -3.68 1.42 -41.62
CA PHE A 119 -3.22 2.36 -40.60
C PHE A 119 -3.15 1.72 -39.20
N THR A 120 -4.18 0.99 -38.80
CA THR A 120 -4.22 0.34 -37.49
C THR A 120 -3.14 -0.74 -37.37
N ALA A 121 -2.86 -1.48 -38.46
CA ALA A 121 -1.77 -2.44 -38.51
C ALA A 121 -0.40 -1.76 -38.38
N ARG A 122 -0.18 -0.63 -39.07
CA ARG A 122 1.06 0.14 -38.96
C ARG A 122 1.27 0.70 -37.54
N LEU A 123 0.23 1.24 -36.90
CA LEU A 123 0.32 1.69 -35.51
C LEU A 123 0.57 0.54 -34.52
N ARG A 124 -0.04 -0.64 -34.75
CA ARG A 124 0.24 -1.84 -33.97
C ARG A 124 1.71 -2.22 -34.04
N GLN A 125 2.30 -2.14 -35.24
CA GLN A 125 3.72 -2.43 -35.41
C GLN A 125 4.59 -1.44 -34.61
N LEU A 126 4.34 -0.13 -34.73
CA LEU A 126 5.06 0.89 -33.96
C LEU A 126 4.99 0.64 -32.44
N LEU A 127 3.80 0.36 -31.93
CA LEU A 127 3.61 0.04 -30.50
C LEU A 127 4.33 -1.25 -30.11
N THR A 128 4.27 -2.28 -30.96
CA THR A 128 4.97 -3.54 -30.73
C THR A 128 6.47 -3.30 -30.65
N ASP A 129 7.03 -2.47 -31.53
CA ASP A 129 8.46 -2.13 -31.53
C ASP A 129 8.84 -1.33 -30.29
N VAL A 130 7.99 -0.39 -29.83
CA VAL A 130 8.18 0.32 -28.55
C VAL A 130 8.23 -0.67 -27.38
N PHE A 131 7.29 -1.60 -27.32
CA PHE A 131 7.20 -2.58 -26.23
C PHE A 131 8.24 -3.70 -26.31
N ALA A 132 8.74 -4.05 -27.51
CA ALA A 132 9.74 -5.11 -27.70
C ALA A 132 11.08 -4.80 -27.02
N HIS A 133 11.38 -3.51 -26.82
CA HIS A 133 12.57 -3.03 -26.12
C HIS A 133 12.32 -2.79 -24.62
N CYS A 134 11.11 -3.10 -24.14
CA CYS A 134 10.70 -2.88 -22.76
C CYS A 134 10.48 -4.22 -22.04
N ARG A 135 10.68 -4.21 -20.72
CA ARG A 135 10.18 -5.30 -19.86
C ARG A 135 8.69 -5.08 -19.67
N THR A 136 7.88 -5.96 -20.23
CA THR A 136 6.42 -5.84 -20.21
C THR A 136 5.78 -7.00 -19.43
N ALA A 137 4.59 -6.77 -18.86
CA ALA A 137 3.84 -7.78 -18.12
C ALA A 137 3.25 -8.89 -19.01
N VAL A 138 3.12 -8.63 -20.32
CA VAL A 138 2.60 -9.54 -21.36
C VAL A 138 3.47 -9.42 -22.62
N ALA A 139 3.29 -10.27 -23.62
CA ALA A 139 4.06 -10.15 -24.87
C ALA A 139 3.82 -8.78 -25.55
N ALA A 140 4.86 -8.22 -26.19
CA ALA A 140 4.82 -6.89 -26.79
C ALA A 140 3.65 -6.70 -27.79
N ALA A 141 3.33 -7.74 -28.57
CA ALA A 141 2.22 -7.73 -29.52
C ALA A 141 0.85 -7.68 -28.82
N ASP A 142 0.71 -8.34 -27.67
CA ASP A 142 -0.51 -8.33 -26.86
C ASP A 142 -0.67 -6.98 -26.16
N ALA A 143 0.41 -6.42 -25.61
CA ALA A 143 0.44 -5.07 -25.05
C ALA A 143 -0.02 -4.01 -26.08
N ALA A 144 0.52 -4.07 -27.30
CA ALA A 144 0.08 -3.22 -28.40
C ALA A 144 -1.40 -3.41 -28.75
N GLY A 145 -1.88 -4.66 -28.76
CA GLY A 145 -3.29 -4.99 -29.00
C GLY A 145 -4.24 -4.43 -27.93
N ILE A 146 -3.87 -4.52 -26.66
CA ILE A 146 -4.64 -3.99 -25.52
C ILE A 146 -4.75 -2.46 -25.63
N CYS A 147 -3.63 -1.78 -25.89
CA CYS A 147 -3.60 -0.32 -26.05
C CYS A 147 -4.50 0.16 -27.20
N LEU A 148 -4.47 -0.50 -28.35
CA LEU A 148 -5.35 -0.15 -29.48
C LEU A 148 -6.82 -0.45 -29.20
N THR A 149 -7.12 -1.48 -28.40
CA THR A 149 -8.47 -1.81 -27.97
C THR A 149 -9.03 -0.71 -27.04
N LEU A 150 -8.19 -0.18 -26.15
CA LEU A 150 -8.55 0.96 -25.30
C LEU A 150 -8.93 2.19 -26.15
N VAL A 151 -8.09 2.56 -27.12
CA VAL A 151 -8.38 3.69 -28.04
C VAL A 151 -9.70 3.49 -28.75
N ARG A 152 -9.98 2.28 -29.25
CA ARG A 152 -11.26 1.94 -29.92
C ARG A 152 -12.47 2.11 -28.97
N GLY A 153 -12.29 1.83 -27.69
CA GLY A 153 -13.30 2.10 -26.66
C GLY A 153 -13.64 3.60 -26.58
N PHE A 154 -12.62 4.46 -26.62
CA PHE A 154 -12.81 5.92 -26.63
C PHE A 154 -13.38 6.46 -27.95
N GLU A 155 -13.02 5.87 -29.10
CA GLU A 155 -13.66 6.16 -30.39
C GLU A 155 -15.18 5.89 -30.32
N SER A 156 -15.60 4.86 -29.56
CA SER A 156 -17.01 4.48 -29.44
C SER A 156 -17.79 5.31 -28.39
N ALA A 157 -17.09 6.06 -27.54
CA ALA A 157 -17.68 6.90 -26.48
C ALA A 157 -16.90 8.22 -26.33
N PRO A 158 -17.01 9.14 -27.31
CA PRO A 158 -16.18 10.35 -27.40
C PRO A 158 -16.33 11.31 -26.20
N GLU A 159 -17.48 11.28 -25.51
CA GLU A 159 -17.73 12.04 -24.29
C GLU A 159 -16.73 11.72 -23.16
N ASN A 160 -16.08 10.55 -23.24
CA ASN A 160 -15.08 10.11 -22.28
C ASN A 160 -13.65 10.52 -22.66
N ALA A 161 -13.43 11.23 -23.77
CA ALA A 161 -12.09 11.60 -24.25
C ALA A 161 -11.22 12.30 -23.17
N ARG A 162 -11.82 13.04 -22.23
CA ARG A 162 -11.11 13.64 -21.08
C ARG A 162 -10.36 12.62 -20.20
N LEU A 163 -10.83 11.37 -20.17
CA LEU A 163 -10.25 10.27 -19.41
C LEU A 163 -9.17 9.51 -20.20
N PHE A 164 -8.99 9.82 -21.49
CA PHE A 164 -8.07 9.08 -22.35
C PHE A 164 -6.63 9.10 -21.83
N ARG A 165 -6.08 10.30 -21.63
CA ARG A 165 -4.71 10.46 -21.14
C ARG A 165 -4.46 9.75 -19.80
N PRO A 166 -5.26 9.96 -18.74
CA PRO A 166 -5.03 9.25 -17.47
C PRO A 166 -5.23 7.73 -17.60
N ALA A 167 -6.16 7.25 -18.43
CA ALA A 167 -6.37 5.82 -18.64
C ALA A 167 -5.21 5.16 -19.40
N VAL A 168 -4.69 5.80 -20.46
CA VAL A 168 -3.55 5.30 -21.23
C VAL A 168 -2.29 5.30 -20.39
N VAL A 169 -2.01 6.36 -19.63
CA VAL A 169 -0.85 6.40 -18.72
C VAL A 169 -0.93 5.25 -17.71
N ALA A 170 -2.06 5.08 -17.04
CA ALA A 170 -2.24 3.99 -16.07
C ALA A 170 -2.08 2.60 -16.70
N LEU A 171 -2.63 2.38 -17.91
CA LEU A 171 -2.51 1.12 -18.63
C LEU A 171 -1.06 0.86 -19.06
N VAL A 172 -0.40 1.84 -19.69
CA VAL A 172 0.96 1.70 -20.22
C VAL A 172 1.95 1.53 -19.08
N ASP A 173 1.81 2.26 -17.98
CA ASP A 173 2.61 2.06 -16.77
C ASP A 173 2.40 0.65 -16.20
N GLY A 174 1.17 0.15 -16.18
CA GLY A 174 0.87 -1.23 -15.79
C GLY A 174 1.51 -2.27 -16.70
N LEU A 175 1.51 -2.03 -18.02
CA LEU A 175 2.11 -2.92 -19.01
C LEU A 175 3.64 -2.88 -18.99
N LEU A 176 4.26 -1.73 -18.70
CA LEU A 176 5.72 -1.53 -18.63
C LEU A 176 6.32 -1.90 -17.27
N ARG A 177 5.49 -2.22 -16.27
CA ARG A 177 5.98 -2.89 -15.07
C ARG A 177 6.48 -4.27 -15.49
N PRO A 178 7.71 -4.66 -15.14
CA PRO A 178 8.16 -6.03 -15.33
C PRO A 178 7.13 -6.94 -14.66
N GLY A 179 6.66 -7.98 -15.35
CA GLY A 179 6.22 -9.17 -14.63
C GLY A 179 7.41 -9.55 -13.76
N ALA A 180 7.26 -9.47 -12.43
CA ALA A 180 8.39 -9.68 -11.53
C ALA A 180 9.01 -11.04 -11.89
N SER A 181 10.22 -11.04 -12.47
CA SER A 181 10.97 -12.28 -12.57
C SER A 181 11.21 -12.69 -11.12
N MET A 182 10.56 -13.79 -10.75
CA MET A 182 10.68 -14.42 -9.45
C MET A 182 12.16 -14.48 -9.04
N PRO A 183 12.55 -13.89 -7.90
CA PRO A 183 13.92 -14.05 -7.44
C PRO A 183 14.19 -15.53 -7.20
N GLU A 184 15.36 -16.03 -7.64
CA GLU A 184 15.71 -17.45 -7.46
C GLU A 184 15.85 -17.80 -5.96
N THR A 185 16.34 -16.86 -5.16
CA THR A 185 16.55 -17.03 -3.72
C THR A 185 15.95 -15.89 -2.89
N SER A 186 15.66 -16.19 -1.64
CA SER A 186 15.15 -15.28 -0.61
C SER A 186 15.96 -15.50 0.66
N ARG A 187 16.10 -14.46 1.48
CA ARG A 187 16.72 -14.56 2.80
C ARG A 187 15.67 -14.66 3.90
N GLU A 188 16.01 -15.38 4.96
CA GLU A 188 15.18 -15.54 6.14
C GLU A 188 16.02 -15.66 7.41
N VAL A 189 15.48 -15.19 8.53
CA VAL A 189 16.13 -15.30 9.83
C VAL A 189 15.56 -16.50 10.57
N ARG A 190 16.46 -17.37 11.04
CA ARG A 190 16.12 -18.62 11.74
C ARG A 190 16.56 -18.56 13.20
N LEU A 191 15.88 -19.31 14.06
CA LEU A 191 16.35 -19.56 15.42
C LEU A 191 17.44 -20.65 15.38
N ALA A 192 18.69 -20.30 15.66
CA ALA A 192 19.82 -21.22 15.67
C ALA A 192 20.00 -21.93 17.03
N ALA A 193 19.73 -21.22 18.13
CA ALA A 193 19.82 -21.76 19.48
C ALA A 193 18.73 -21.15 20.38
N ARG A 194 18.42 -21.84 21.49
CA ARG A 194 17.52 -21.30 22.50
C ARG A 194 18.31 -20.41 23.48
N PRO A 195 17.96 -19.11 23.61
CA PRO A 195 18.68 -18.19 24.48
C PRO A 195 18.46 -18.53 25.97
N VAL A 196 19.52 -18.47 26.75
CA VAL A 196 19.46 -18.44 28.22
C VAL A 196 19.64 -17.00 28.67
N GLY A 197 18.60 -16.40 29.23
CA GLY A 197 18.57 -14.99 29.59
C GLY A 197 18.36 -14.07 28.38
N GLU A 198 19.16 -13.02 28.23
CA GLU A 198 19.08 -12.14 27.06
C GLU A 198 19.60 -12.85 25.79
N PRO A 199 18.86 -12.78 24.66
CA PRO A 199 19.30 -13.39 23.41
C PRO A 199 20.55 -12.70 22.85
N ARG A 200 21.36 -13.47 22.14
CA ARG A 200 22.61 -13.04 21.53
C ARG A 200 22.53 -13.21 20.01
N PRO A 201 23.33 -12.48 19.21
CA PRO A 201 23.36 -12.66 17.76
C PRO A 201 23.58 -14.12 17.33
N SER A 202 24.38 -14.89 18.08
CA SER A 202 24.63 -16.31 17.85
C SER A 202 23.41 -17.23 18.00
N ASP A 203 22.33 -16.76 18.62
CA ASP A 203 21.08 -17.52 18.74
C ASP A 203 20.26 -17.49 17.45
N PHE A 204 20.70 -16.72 16.45
CA PHE A 204 20.04 -16.53 15.17
C PHE A 204 20.97 -16.90 14.01
N ALA A 205 20.37 -17.25 12.88
CA ALA A 205 21.09 -17.44 11.62
C ALA A 205 20.32 -16.79 10.48
N LEU A 206 21.00 -15.98 9.68
CA LEU A 206 20.48 -15.54 8.39
C LEU A 206 20.76 -16.65 7.37
N ALA A 207 19.71 -17.15 6.72
CA ALA A 207 19.80 -18.22 5.74
C ALA A 207 19.27 -17.75 4.38
N GLU A 208 19.90 -18.21 3.31
CA GLU A 208 19.41 -18.08 1.94
C GLU A 208 18.67 -19.36 1.54
N VAL A 209 17.47 -19.21 0.97
CA VAL A 209 16.57 -20.30 0.59
C VAL A 209 16.03 -20.07 -0.81
N PRO A 210 15.72 -21.12 -1.59
CA PRO A 210 15.04 -20.95 -2.88
C PRO A 210 13.65 -20.36 -2.67
N VAL A 211 13.21 -19.48 -3.58
CA VAL A 211 11.82 -18.98 -3.57
C VAL A 211 10.91 -20.03 -4.18
N GLY A 212 9.90 -20.45 -3.42
CA GLY A 212 8.89 -21.39 -3.90
C GLY A 212 7.88 -20.71 -4.83
N GLU A 213 7.31 -21.49 -5.74
CA GLU A 213 6.12 -21.10 -6.51
C GLU A 213 4.86 -21.39 -5.68
N PRO A 214 3.84 -20.52 -5.71
CA PRO A 214 2.58 -20.79 -5.03
C PRO A 214 1.86 -21.98 -5.68
N GLY A 215 1.37 -22.92 -4.87
CA GLY A 215 0.44 -23.96 -5.31
C GLY A 215 -1.01 -23.47 -5.34
N ALA A 216 -1.95 -24.35 -5.73
CA ALA A 216 -3.37 -24.01 -5.79
C ALA A 216 -3.91 -23.43 -4.46
N GLY A 217 -4.51 -22.23 -4.52
CA GLY A 217 -5.01 -21.52 -3.34
C GLY A 217 -3.94 -20.82 -2.50
N GLU A 218 -2.68 -20.80 -2.95
CA GLU A 218 -1.58 -20.10 -2.30
C GLU A 218 -1.23 -18.81 -3.03
N VAL A 219 -0.52 -17.95 -2.31
CA VAL A 219 0.04 -16.71 -2.82
C VAL A 219 1.50 -16.63 -2.42
N LEU A 220 2.28 -15.96 -3.25
CA LEU A 220 3.63 -15.54 -2.93
C LEU A 220 3.65 -14.05 -2.67
N VAL A 221 4.14 -13.71 -1.49
CA VAL A 221 4.26 -12.34 -1.01
C VAL A 221 5.73 -11.97 -0.94
N ARG A 222 6.09 -10.82 -1.52
CA ARG A 222 7.34 -10.12 -1.21
C ARG A 222 7.07 -9.22 -0.01
N ASN A 223 7.69 -9.50 1.12
CA ASN A 223 7.55 -8.71 2.33
C ASN A 223 8.27 -7.38 2.15
N ASP A 224 7.54 -6.27 2.30
CA ASP A 224 8.10 -4.93 2.20
C ASP A 224 8.47 -4.41 3.61
N TRP A 225 7.66 -4.77 4.62
CA TRP A 225 7.84 -4.39 6.02
C TRP A 225 7.68 -5.58 6.96
N MET A 226 8.58 -5.70 7.93
CA MET A 226 8.55 -6.70 9.00
C MET A 226 8.36 -6.04 10.37
N SER A 227 7.53 -6.66 11.18
CA SER A 227 7.33 -6.30 12.59
C SER A 227 8.34 -6.97 13.51
N VAL A 228 8.88 -6.20 14.45
CA VAL A 228 9.71 -6.71 15.55
C VAL A 228 8.98 -6.47 16.87
N ASP A 229 8.65 -7.55 17.59
CA ASP A 229 7.77 -7.48 18.76
C ASP A 229 8.38 -8.17 20.00
N PRO A 230 8.13 -7.64 21.22
CA PRO A 230 8.66 -8.22 22.46
C PRO A 230 8.26 -9.68 22.71
N TYR A 231 7.03 -10.07 22.33
CA TYR A 231 6.51 -11.42 22.59
C TYR A 231 7.34 -12.52 21.92
N MET A 232 8.07 -12.17 20.86
CA MET A 232 8.94 -13.09 20.14
C MET A 232 10.01 -13.69 21.07
N ARG A 233 10.48 -12.95 22.08
CA ARG A 233 11.43 -13.47 23.07
C ARG A 233 10.86 -14.67 23.82
N GLY A 234 9.60 -14.58 24.25
CA GLY A 234 8.93 -15.68 24.97
C GLY A 234 8.83 -16.95 24.12
N ARG A 235 8.60 -16.81 22.81
CA ARG A 235 8.55 -17.94 21.87
C ARG A 235 9.90 -18.63 21.63
N MET A 236 11.02 -18.03 22.02
CA MET A 236 12.33 -18.67 21.90
C MET A 236 12.58 -19.71 23.01
N ASN A 237 11.83 -19.62 24.12
CA ASN A 237 11.88 -20.60 25.21
C ASN A 237 11.09 -21.86 24.84
N ASP A 238 11.59 -23.04 25.23
CA ASP A 238 10.91 -24.32 25.00
C ASP A 238 9.86 -24.64 26.07
N VAL A 239 8.93 -23.72 26.26
CA VAL A 239 7.90 -23.83 27.29
C VAL A 239 6.52 -23.58 26.70
N LYS A 240 5.50 -24.21 27.30
CA LYS A 240 4.11 -23.98 26.91
C LYS A 240 3.75 -22.51 27.12
N SER A 241 3.21 -21.89 26.08
CA SER A 241 2.70 -20.52 26.08
C SER A 241 1.39 -20.46 25.29
N TYR A 242 0.76 -19.28 25.21
CA TYR A 242 -0.45 -19.05 24.40
C TYR A 242 -0.18 -19.20 22.89
N THR A 243 1.07 -19.01 22.46
CA THR A 243 1.53 -19.27 21.10
C THR A 243 2.64 -20.31 21.11
N PRO A 244 2.67 -21.28 20.17
CA PRO A 244 3.74 -22.27 20.09
C PRO A 244 5.15 -21.65 20.02
N PRO A 245 6.15 -22.27 20.68
CA PRO A 245 7.54 -21.87 20.55
C PRO A 245 8.04 -21.90 19.09
N PHE A 246 9.03 -21.06 18.81
CA PHE A 246 9.80 -21.16 17.59
C PHE A 246 10.57 -22.48 17.54
N LYS A 247 10.66 -23.04 16.33
CA LYS A 247 11.41 -24.26 16.03
C LYS A 247 12.86 -23.91 15.71
N LEU A 248 13.80 -24.70 16.24
CA LEU A 248 15.21 -24.58 15.89
C LEU A 248 15.42 -24.87 14.41
N GLY A 249 16.29 -24.10 13.77
CA GLY A 249 16.63 -24.21 12.35
C GLY A 249 15.53 -23.78 11.37
N ALA A 250 14.39 -23.29 11.85
CA ALA A 250 13.30 -22.81 11.02
C ALA A 250 13.23 -21.27 11.02
N ALA A 251 12.66 -20.69 9.97
CA ALA A 251 12.40 -19.26 9.90
C ALA A 251 11.52 -18.80 11.06
N LEU A 252 11.84 -17.64 11.63
CA LEU A 252 10.99 -17.00 12.62
C LEU A 252 9.67 -16.55 11.96
N ASP A 253 8.58 -16.58 12.72
CA ASP A 253 7.32 -15.95 12.33
C ASP A 253 7.24 -14.53 12.89
N GLY A 254 6.35 -13.72 12.34
CA GLY A 254 6.09 -12.37 12.80
C GLY A 254 5.17 -11.64 11.82
N ALA A 255 4.52 -10.58 12.26
CA ALA A 255 3.66 -9.82 11.35
C ALA A 255 4.50 -9.15 10.25
N ALA A 256 4.05 -9.21 9.01
CA ALA A 256 4.60 -8.46 7.89
C ALA A 256 3.51 -7.92 6.99
N VAL A 257 3.85 -6.84 6.30
CA VAL A 257 3.06 -6.31 5.19
C VAL A 257 3.92 -6.37 3.94
N GLY A 258 3.34 -6.89 2.86
CA GLY A 258 4.04 -7.13 1.62
C GLY A 258 3.13 -7.07 0.41
N THR A 259 3.74 -7.14 -0.76
CA THR A 259 3.07 -7.10 -2.06
C THR A 259 2.97 -8.52 -2.62
N VAL A 260 1.78 -8.92 -3.08
CA VAL A 260 1.58 -10.20 -3.76
C VAL A 260 2.26 -10.14 -5.13
N ILE A 261 3.23 -11.01 -5.37
CA ILE A 261 3.99 -11.04 -6.64
C ILE A 261 3.65 -12.24 -7.52
N ALA A 262 3.05 -13.29 -6.96
CA ALA A 262 2.41 -14.39 -7.68
C ALA A 262 1.21 -14.92 -6.88
N SER A 263 0.18 -15.42 -7.55
CA SER A 263 -1.05 -15.90 -6.89
C SER A 263 -1.73 -16.99 -7.72
N GLU A 264 -2.08 -18.08 -7.06
CA GLU A 264 -2.93 -19.15 -7.57
C GLU A 264 -4.30 -19.15 -6.84
N SER A 265 -4.74 -17.96 -6.42
CA SER A 265 -6.03 -17.71 -5.77
C SER A 265 -6.77 -16.55 -6.42
N SER A 266 -8.04 -16.76 -6.76
CA SER A 266 -8.91 -15.70 -7.31
C SER A 266 -9.23 -14.58 -6.32
N ASP A 267 -9.14 -14.86 -5.01
CA ASP A 267 -9.55 -13.94 -3.96
C ASP A 267 -8.46 -12.92 -3.61
N VAL A 268 -7.21 -13.20 -3.99
CA VAL A 268 -6.04 -12.37 -3.67
C VAL A 268 -5.23 -12.15 -4.95
N PRO A 269 -5.51 -11.07 -5.70
CA PRO A 269 -4.83 -10.77 -6.96
C PRO A 269 -3.36 -10.38 -6.79
N VAL A 270 -2.55 -10.57 -7.83
CA VAL A 270 -1.17 -10.03 -7.90
C VAL A 270 -1.19 -8.50 -7.83
N GLY A 271 -0.21 -7.91 -7.15
CA GLY A 271 -0.03 -6.47 -6.99
C GLY A 271 -0.74 -5.86 -5.78
N VAL A 272 -1.62 -6.59 -5.10
CA VAL A 272 -2.27 -6.10 -3.88
C VAL A 272 -1.34 -6.18 -2.67
N THR A 273 -1.52 -5.25 -1.73
CA THR A 273 -0.80 -5.25 -0.46
C THR A 273 -1.54 -6.10 0.57
N VAL A 274 -0.82 -6.96 1.29
CA VAL A 274 -1.40 -7.90 2.27
C VAL A 274 -0.66 -7.86 3.61
N LEU A 275 -1.39 -8.10 4.69
CA LEU A 275 -0.89 -8.37 6.05
C LEU A 275 -0.94 -9.87 6.33
N HIS A 276 0.14 -10.43 6.91
CA HIS A 276 0.23 -11.84 7.27
C HIS A 276 1.27 -12.11 8.39
N GLY A 277 1.37 -13.36 8.85
CA GLY A 277 2.21 -13.76 9.98
C GLY A 277 3.61 -14.32 9.64
N ALA A 278 4.07 -14.21 8.39
CA ALA A 278 5.31 -14.82 7.90
C ALA A 278 6.40 -13.77 7.61
N GLY A 279 6.74 -12.95 8.61
CA GLY A 279 7.47 -11.70 8.38
C GLY A 279 9.00 -11.73 8.45
N TRP A 280 9.62 -12.68 9.16
CA TRP A 280 11.08 -12.73 9.33
C TRP A 280 11.81 -13.40 8.16
N ARG A 281 11.42 -12.98 6.95
CA ARG A 281 11.87 -13.44 5.64
C ARG A 281 11.51 -12.41 4.57
N GLU A 282 12.23 -12.39 3.47
CA GLU A 282 11.97 -11.46 2.36
C GLU A 282 10.78 -11.90 1.50
N HIS A 283 10.64 -13.20 1.27
CA HIS A 283 9.53 -13.77 0.51
C HIS A 283 8.84 -14.87 1.32
N ALA A 284 7.52 -14.97 1.17
CA ALA A 284 6.73 -15.97 1.83
C ALA A 284 5.70 -16.55 0.85
N VAL A 285 5.67 -17.88 0.73
CA VAL A 285 4.55 -18.62 0.15
C VAL A 285 3.61 -19.01 1.28
N LEU A 286 2.33 -18.72 1.13
CA LEU A 286 1.32 -19.03 2.14
C LEU A 286 -0.07 -19.21 1.52
N PRO A 287 -0.94 -20.01 2.16
CA PRO A 287 -2.35 -20.09 1.77
C PRO A 287 -2.99 -18.71 1.72
N ALA A 288 -3.79 -18.44 0.69
CA ALA A 288 -4.50 -17.17 0.53
C ALA A 288 -5.41 -16.86 1.74
N ALA A 289 -5.92 -17.88 2.42
CA ALA A 289 -6.71 -17.73 3.65
C ALA A 289 -5.92 -17.17 4.85
N HIS A 290 -4.59 -17.18 4.80
CA HIS A 290 -3.71 -16.66 5.85
C HIS A 290 -3.20 -15.24 5.57
N VAL A 291 -3.60 -14.64 4.46
CA VAL A 291 -3.31 -13.24 4.15
C VAL A 291 -4.58 -12.40 4.27
N ARG A 292 -4.41 -11.13 4.65
CA ARG A 292 -5.48 -10.14 4.65
C ARG A 292 -5.08 -8.98 3.76
N VAL A 293 -5.85 -8.74 2.70
CA VAL A 293 -5.69 -7.54 1.88
C VAL A 293 -5.92 -6.30 2.75
N VAL A 294 -4.99 -5.34 2.67
CA VAL A 294 -5.07 -4.08 3.41
C VAL A 294 -5.34 -2.93 2.46
N ASP A 295 -6.14 -1.95 2.93
CA ASP A 295 -6.48 -0.77 2.14
C ASP A 295 -5.45 0.34 2.39
N THR A 296 -4.55 0.54 1.43
CA THR A 296 -3.50 1.55 1.52
C THR A 296 -3.99 2.97 1.23
N SER A 297 -5.26 3.14 0.83
CA SER A 297 -5.87 4.47 0.69
C SER A 297 -6.26 5.08 2.04
N ILE A 298 -6.47 4.26 3.07
CA ILE A 298 -6.80 4.70 4.44
C ILE A 298 -5.54 5.11 5.20
N ALA A 299 -4.47 4.32 5.11
CA ALA A 299 -3.22 4.58 5.80
C ALA A 299 -2.05 3.88 5.08
N PRO A 300 -0.80 4.35 5.29
CA PRO A 300 0.38 3.65 4.79
C PRO A 300 0.38 2.19 5.22
N ALA A 301 0.81 1.29 4.32
CA ALA A 301 0.84 -0.16 4.53
C ALA A 301 1.42 -0.60 5.90
N ARG A 302 2.53 0.03 6.32
CA ARG A 302 3.19 -0.25 7.60
C ARG A 302 2.36 0.08 8.85
N ALA A 303 1.38 0.99 8.76
CA ALA A 303 0.49 1.32 9.87
C ALA A 303 -0.34 0.11 10.34
N TYR A 304 -0.59 -0.85 9.45
CA TYR A 304 -1.26 -2.12 9.75
C TYR A 304 -0.42 -3.09 10.59
N LEU A 305 0.88 -2.84 10.76
CA LEU A 305 1.75 -3.54 11.73
C LEU A 305 1.73 -2.91 13.12
N GLY A 306 1.09 -1.75 13.27
CA GLY A 306 1.06 -0.94 14.48
C GLY A 306 -0.35 -0.43 14.78
N ALA A 307 -0.59 0.85 14.54
CA ALA A 307 -1.80 1.58 14.91
C ALA A 307 -3.09 0.93 14.41
N LEU A 308 -3.13 0.44 13.17
CA LEU A 308 -4.31 -0.23 12.59
C LEU A 308 -4.27 -1.76 12.72
N GLY A 309 -3.25 -2.27 13.40
CA GLY A 309 -2.98 -3.70 13.52
C GLY A 309 -3.25 -4.25 14.91
N MET A 310 -2.61 -5.40 15.16
CA MET A 310 -2.65 -6.10 16.44
C MET A 310 -2.26 -5.22 17.62
N VAL A 311 -1.29 -4.31 17.45
CA VAL A 311 -0.81 -3.42 18.52
C VAL A 311 -1.90 -2.44 18.96
N GLY A 312 -2.58 -1.80 18.01
CA GLY A 312 -3.70 -0.91 18.31
C GLY A 312 -4.89 -1.62 18.93
N LEU A 313 -5.26 -2.78 18.39
CA LEU A 313 -6.32 -3.61 18.95
C LEU A 313 -6.00 -4.08 20.37
N THR A 314 -4.73 -4.36 20.68
CA THR A 314 -4.27 -4.72 22.03
C THR A 314 -4.49 -3.58 23.02
N ALA A 315 -4.09 -2.35 22.64
CA ALA A 315 -4.32 -1.16 23.46
C ALA A 315 -5.82 -0.92 23.70
N TYR A 316 -6.62 -1.00 22.62
CA TYR A 316 -8.06 -0.78 22.69
C TYR A 316 -8.75 -1.83 23.57
N ALA A 317 -8.56 -3.12 23.30
CA ALA A 317 -9.15 -4.20 24.08
C ALA A 317 -8.76 -4.12 25.57
N GLY A 318 -7.50 -3.78 25.86
CA GLY A 318 -7.04 -3.61 27.23
C GLY A 318 -7.80 -2.51 27.98
N LEU A 319 -8.11 -1.39 27.32
CA LEU A 319 -8.76 -0.23 27.94
C LEU A 319 -10.29 -0.24 27.88
N VAL A 320 -10.93 -1.04 27.01
CA VAL A 320 -12.41 -1.12 26.96
C VAL A 320 -12.97 -2.40 27.56
N ARG A 321 -12.19 -3.50 27.58
CA ARG A 321 -12.66 -4.82 28.01
C ARG A 321 -11.99 -5.31 29.28
N ILE A 322 -10.70 -5.07 29.43
CA ILE A 322 -9.88 -5.70 30.47
C ILE A 322 -9.80 -4.83 31.71
N ALA A 323 -9.43 -3.56 31.52
CA ALA A 323 -9.50 -2.51 32.51
C ALA A 323 -10.29 -1.33 31.91
N PRO A 324 -11.64 -1.44 31.88
CA PRO A 324 -12.50 -0.43 31.27
C PRO A 324 -12.22 0.96 31.85
N VAL A 325 -11.81 1.89 30.99
CA VAL A 325 -11.65 3.30 31.34
C VAL A 325 -13.02 3.97 31.37
N GLU A 326 -13.29 4.66 32.46
CA GLU A 326 -14.49 5.46 32.69
C GLU A 326 -14.15 6.96 32.66
N LYS A 327 -15.19 7.77 32.43
CA LYS A 327 -15.04 9.22 32.44
C LYS A 327 -14.54 9.68 33.81
N GLY A 328 -13.41 10.36 33.83
CA GLY A 328 -12.81 10.87 35.06
C GLY A 328 -11.66 10.04 35.62
N ASP A 329 -11.42 8.83 35.09
CA ASP A 329 -10.35 7.96 35.57
C ASP A 329 -8.96 8.58 35.38
N VAL A 330 -8.06 8.32 36.33
CA VAL A 330 -6.62 8.53 36.19
C VAL A 330 -5.97 7.23 35.69
N VAL A 331 -5.37 7.29 34.50
CA VAL A 331 -4.78 6.12 33.82
C VAL A 331 -3.26 6.18 33.88
N PHE A 332 -2.63 5.11 34.35
CA PHE A 332 -1.18 4.91 34.26
C PHE A 332 -0.85 3.87 33.18
N VAL A 333 0.16 4.14 32.35
CA VAL A 333 0.63 3.24 31.30
C VAL A 333 2.13 3.00 31.49
N SER A 334 2.54 1.75 31.71
CA SER A 334 3.96 1.39 31.73
C SER A 334 4.49 1.13 30.32
N GLY A 335 5.77 1.40 30.07
CA GLY A 335 6.34 1.27 28.71
C GLY A 335 5.65 2.21 27.71
N ALA A 336 5.23 3.38 28.18
CA ALA A 336 4.33 4.30 27.48
C ALA A 336 4.90 4.80 26.14
N ALA A 337 6.23 4.88 26.00
CA ALA A 337 6.89 5.29 24.76
C ALA A 337 7.04 4.14 23.72
N GLY A 338 6.55 2.94 24.04
CA GLY A 338 6.50 1.80 23.13
C GLY A 338 5.26 1.81 22.22
N ALA A 339 5.19 0.86 21.30
CA ALA A 339 4.14 0.79 20.29
C ALA A 339 2.71 0.72 20.89
N VAL A 340 2.48 -0.17 21.87
CA VAL A 340 1.18 -0.31 22.55
C VAL A 340 0.95 0.89 23.47
N GLY A 341 1.97 1.32 24.21
CA GLY A 341 1.88 2.39 25.19
C GLY A 341 1.41 3.72 24.59
N ILE A 342 1.98 4.12 23.45
CA ILE A 342 1.58 5.37 22.78
C ILE A 342 0.09 5.34 22.44
N LEU A 343 -0.38 4.23 21.84
CA LEU A 343 -1.77 4.06 21.46
C LEU A 343 -2.69 3.97 22.68
N ALA A 344 -2.28 3.28 23.74
CA ALA A 344 -3.05 3.16 24.97
C ALA A 344 -3.29 4.54 25.60
N GLY A 345 -2.28 5.41 25.66
CA GLY A 345 -2.45 6.77 26.19
C GLY A 345 -3.46 7.60 25.40
N ARG A 346 -3.37 7.57 24.06
CA ARG A 346 -4.32 8.26 23.17
C ARG A 346 -5.73 7.70 23.29
N ILE A 347 -5.88 6.38 23.28
CA ILE A 347 -7.18 5.72 23.43
C ILE A 347 -7.79 6.03 24.80
N ALA A 348 -7.02 5.98 25.89
CA ALA A 348 -7.50 6.37 27.21
C ALA A 348 -8.07 7.79 27.22
N ARG A 349 -7.42 8.71 26.50
CA ARG A 349 -7.92 10.08 26.35
C ARG A 349 -9.22 10.16 25.53
N HIS A 350 -9.35 9.38 24.46
CA HIS A 350 -10.63 9.24 23.72
C HIS A 350 -11.75 8.62 24.57
N LEU A 351 -11.40 7.75 25.53
CA LEU A 351 -12.32 7.17 26.51
C LEU A 351 -12.64 8.10 27.68
N SER A 352 -12.27 9.39 27.58
CA SER A 352 -12.58 10.42 28.58
C SER A 352 -11.92 10.21 29.95
N ALA A 353 -10.76 9.53 30.01
CA ALA A 353 -9.89 9.60 31.18
C ALA A 353 -9.68 11.07 31.58
N ALA A 354 -9.61 11.39 32.87
CA ALA A 354 -9.28 12.75 33.33
C ALA A 354 -7.80 13.05 33.12
N ARG A 355 -6.94 12.05 33.37
CA ARG A 355 -5.48 12.19 33.37
C ARG A 355 -4.83 10.90 32.87
N VAL A 356 -3.80 11.04 32.06
CA VAL A 356 -3.02 9.93 31.49
C VAL A 356 -1.55 10.16 31.83
N ILE A 357 -0.96 9.20 32.54
CA ILE A 357 0.41 9.23 33.05
C ILE A 357 1.18 8.07 32.43
N GLY A 358 2.40 8.32 31.95
CA GLY A 358 3.20 7.32 31.28
C GLY A 358 4.56 7.13 31.96
N SER A 359 5.06 5.90 32.03
CA SER A 359 6.48 5.65 32.34
C SER A 359 7.27 5.27 31.09
N ALA A 360 8.45 5.85 30.94
CA ALA A 360 9.41 5.50 29.91
C ALA A 360 10.85 5.59 30.44
N GLY A 361 11.79 4.96 29.74
CA GLY A 361 13.19 4.92 30.16
C GLY A 361 14.01 5.98 29.45
N GLY A 362 14.40 7.03 30.16
CA GLY A 362 15.22 8.13 29.66
C GLY A 362 14.43 9.42 29.41
N PRO A 363 15.10 10.58 29.56
CA PRO A 363 14.45 11.90 29.54
C PRO A 363 13.82 12.23 28.19
N ASP A 364 14.45 11.82 27.08
CA ASP A 364 13.91 12.07 25.74
C ASP A 364 12.56 11.40 25.53
N LYS A 365 12.42 10.14 25.96
CA LYS A 365 11.15 9.42 25.83
C LYS A 365 10.08 10.01 26.74
N ALA A 366 10.43 10.35 27.97
CA ALA A 366 9.51 11.01 28.90
C ALA A 366 9.01 12.35 28.34
N ARG A 367 9.90 13.19 27.80
CA ARG A 367 9.54 14.46 27.14
C ARG A 367 8.56 14.23 25.99
N ARG A 368 8.87 13.30 25.07
CA ARG A 368 8.02 13.00 23.90
C ARG A 368 6.62 12.53 24.28
N LEU A 369 6.45 11.82 25.40
CA LEU A 369 5.12 11.42 25.88
C LEU A 369 4.19 12.61 26.11
N VAL A 370 4.71 13.67 26.74
CA VAL A 370 3.93 14.87 27.03
C VAL A 370 3.78 15.73 25.78
N GLU A 371 4.89 16.03 25.11
CA GLU A 371 4.91 16.98 23.99
C GLU A 371 4.28 16.43 22.71
N GLU A 372 4.47 15.15 22.39
CA GLU A 372 4.04 14.55 21.13
C GLU A 372 2.85 13.62 21.29
N PHE A 373 2.73 12.87 22.40
CA PHE A 373 1.73 11.82 22.58
C PHE A 373 0.60 12.19 23.56
N GLY A 374 0.58 13.44 24.05
CA GLY A 374 -0.54 14.02 24.80
C GLY A 374 -0.79 13.38 26.17
N TYR A 375 0.24 12.81 26.78
CA TYR A 375 0.22 12.44 28.19
C TYR A 375 0.26 13.71 29.05
N ASP A 376 -0.44 13.71 30.18
CA ASP A 376 -0.44 14.86 31.11
C ASP A 376 0.80 14.90 31.99
N ALA A 377 1.42 13.73 32.21
CA ALA A 377 2.69 13.59 32.91
C ALA A 377 3.45 12.37 32.41
N ALA A 378 4.76 12.46 32.46
CA ALA A 378 5.66 11.35 32.14
C ALA A 378 6.68 11.16 33.26
N ILE A 379 6.97 9.89 33.55
CA ILE A 379 7.91 9.44 34.55
C ILE A 379 9.11 8.83 33.81
N ASP A 380 10.31 9.32 34.11
CA ASP A 380 11.53 8.60 33.76
C ASP A 380 11.86 7.62 34.89
N TYR A 381 11.51 6.35 34.68
CA TYR A 381 11.73 5.34 35.73
C TYR A 381 13.21 5.10 36.05
N ARG A 382 14.15 5.66 35.26
CA ARG A 382 15.60 5.52 35.48
C ARG A 382 16.18 6.57 36.43
N THR A 383 15.45 7.65 36.74
CA THR A 383 15.99 8.80 37.49
C THR A 383 15.73 8.77 39.00
N GLY A 384 15.04 7.77 39.53
CA GLY A 384 14.72 7.68 40.95
C GLY A 384 13.72 6.58 41.27
N ASP A 385 13.16 6.63 42.48
CA ASP A 385 12.14 5.69 42.91
C ASP A 385 10.85 5.85 42.09
N LEU A 386 10.34 4.75 41.55
CA LEU A 386 9.17 4.78 40.69
C LEU A 386 7.87 5.05 41.48
N ALA A 387 7.77 4.58 42.72
CA ALA A 387 6.58 4.77 43.53
C ALA A 387 6.44 6.24 43.97
N GLU A 388 7.53 6.88 44.38
CA GLU A 388 7.57 8.31 44.71
C GLU A 388 7.23 9.19 43.49
N GLN A 389 7.79 8.87 42.33
CA GLN A 389 7.48 9.57 41.08
C GLN A 389 6.01 9.41 40.69
N LEU A 390 5.46 8.20 40.81
CA LEU A 390 4.05 7.94 40.53
C LEU A 390 3.12 8.67 41.51
N ALA A 391 3.44 8.67 42.80
CA ALA A 391 2.69 9.42 43.82
C ALA A 391 2.72 10.93 43.54
N THR A 392 3.83 11.45 43.03
CA THR A 392 3.94 12.86 42.63
C THR A 392 3.08 13.17 41.39
N ALA A 393 3.08 12.27 40.40
CA ALA A 393 2.32 12.45 39.17
C ALA A 393 0.80 12.22 39.34
N ALA A 394 0.41 11.43 40.34
CA ALA A 394 -0.95 11.04 40.71
C ALA A 394 -1.15 11.14 42.24
N PRO A 395 -1.25 12.35 42.81
CA PRO A 395 -1.35 12.54 44.26
C PRO A 395 -2.60 11.90 44.87
N ASP A 396 -3.68 11.79 44.09
CA ASP A 396 -4.96 11.17 44.48
C ASP A 396 -5.07 9.69 44.05
N GLY A 397 -3.95 9.08 43.64
CA GLY A 397 -3.90 7.70 43.15
C GLY A 397 -4.31 7.54 41.69
N ILE A 398 -4.32 6.29 41.24
CA ILE A 398 -4.68 5.89 39.86
C ILE A 398 -5.87 4.94 39.87
N ASP A 399 -6.70 4.96 38.82
CA ASP A 399 -7.90 4.12 38.74
C ASP A 399 -7.73 2.97 37.75
N VAL A 400 -6.90 3.17 36.72
CA VAL A 400 -6.59 2.18 35.69
C VAL A 400 -5.08 2.10 35.49
N TYR A 401 -4.56 0.87 35.43
CA TYR A 401 -3.18 0.61 35.06
C TYR A 401 -3.10 -0.31 33.84
N PHE A 402 -2.47 0.16 32.77
CA PHE A 402 -2.14 -0.63 31.59
C PHE A 402 -0.69 -1.10 31.70
N ASP A 403 -0.50 -2.40 31.98
CA ASP A 403 0.81 -2.97 32.30
C ASP A 403 1.46 -3.65 31.08
N ASN A 404 2.54 -3.06 30.58
CA ASN A 404 3.43 -3.65 29.57
C ASN A 404 4.75 -4.17 30.15
N VAL A 405 5.03 -3.89 31.43
CA VAL A 405 6.38 -4.00 32.00
C VAL A 405 6.46 -5.03 33.13
N GLY A 406 5.48 -5.12 34.00
CA GLY A 406 5.52 -5.99 35.19
C GLY A 406 6.54 -5.51 36.23
N GLY A 407 6.97 -6.44 37.10
CA GLY A 407 8.00 -6.19 38.11
C GLY A 407 7.71 -4.97 38.99
N ASP A 408 8.73 -4.12 39.20
CA ASP A 408 8.64 -2.92 40.04
C ASP A 408 7.57 -1.93 39.58
N HIS A 409 7.21 -1.93 38.28
CA HIS A 409 6.11 -1.09 37.78
C HIS A 409 4.76 -1.58 38.28
N LEU A 410 4.54 -2.89 38.28
CA LEU A 410 3.31 -3.46 38.84
C LEU A 410 3.26 -3.24 40.35
N GLN A 411 4.38 -3.40 41.05
CA GLN A 411 4.47 -3.13 42.49
C GLN A 411 4.11 -1.67 42.82
N ALA A 412 4.71 -0.70 42.12
CA ALA A 412 4.40 0.72 42.29
C ALA A 412 2.92 1.03 41.99
N ALA A 413 2.38 0.47 40.90
CA ALA A 413 0.98 0.65 40.53
C ALA A 413 0.01 0.08 41.58
N LEU A 414 0.29 -1.09 42.15
CA LEU A 414 -0.53 -1.68 43.22
C LEU A 414 -0.62 -0.79 44.46
N SER A 415 0.48 -0.12 44.81
CA SER A 415 0.52 0.88 45.88
C SER A 415 -0.28 2.13 45.53
N ALA A 416 -0.24 2.60 44.29
CA ALA A 416 -0.92 3.82 43.83
C ALA A 416 -2.40 3.63 43.46
N LEU A 417 -2.86 2.40 43.18
CA LEU A 417 -4.23 2.15 42.73
C LEU A 417 -5.26 2.53 43.80
N ASN A 418 -6.34 3.16 43.37
CA ASN A 418 -7.51 3.46 44.17
C ASN A 418 -8.33 2.20 44.48
N THR A 419 -9.28 2.32 45.41
CA THR A 419 -10.24 1.25 45.66
C THR A 419 -11.04 0.96 44.39
N ASN A 420 -11.21 -0.31 44.03
CA ASN A 420 -11.79 -0.81 42.79
C ASN A 420 -10.96 -0.51 41.53
N GLY A 421 -9.68 -0.17 41.70
CA GLY A 421 -8.76 0.02 40.58
C GLY A 421 -8.63 -1.22 39.69
N ARG A 422 -8.38 -1.00 38.39
CA ARG A 422 -8.37 -2.03 37.35
C ARG A 422 -7.01 -2.11 36.66
N VAL A 423 -6.51 -3.32 36.43
CA VAL A 423 -5.22 -3.57 35.79
C VAL A 423 -5.39 -4.47 34.57
N ALA A 424 -4.96 -3.96 33.42
CA ALA A 424 -4.81 -4.74 32.20
C ALA A 424 -3.36 -5.24 32.09
N LEU A 425 -3.14 -6.52 32.37
CA LEU A 425 -1.83 -7.16 32.26
C LEU A 425 -1.60 -7.55 30.78
N CYS A 426 -1.00 -6.63 30.02
CA CYS A 426 -0.70 -6.79 28.60
C CYS A 426 0.61 -7.54 28.35
N GLY A 427 1.63 -7.29 29.17
CA GLY A 427 2.94 -7.90 29.04
C GLY A 427 3.83 -7.60 30.23
N ALA A 428 4.95 -8.31 30.32
CA ALA A 428 5.91 -8.15 31.40
C ALA A 428 7.34 -8.10 30.86
N ILE A 429 7.65 -7.10 30.02
CA ILE A 429 8.92 -7.06 29.29
C ILE A 429 10.15 -7.07 30.20
N SER A 430 10.04 -6.57 31.45
CA SER A 430 11.13 -6.56 32.43
C SER A 430 11.64 -7.96 32.79
N VAL A 431 10.80 -9.00 32.68
CA VAL A 431 11.16 -10.37 33.10
C VAL A 431 11.43 -11.30 31.91
N TYR A 432 11.28 -10.84 30.66
CA TYR A 432 11.42 -11.71 29.48
C TYR A 432 12.83 -12.30 29.29
N ASN A 433 13.85 -11.60 29.79
CA ASN A 433 15.24 -12.03 29.73
C ASN A 433 15.74 -12.64 31.05
N ALA A 434 14.86 -12.89 32.03
CA ALA A 434 15.27 -13.52 33.27
C ALA A 434 15.66 -14.98 33.03
N ALA A 435 16.85 -15.38 33.51
CA ALA A 435 17.31 -16.76 33.43
C ALA A 435 16.63 -17.66 34.48
N GLU A 436 16.16 -17.05 35.58
CA GLU A 436 15.48 -17.71 36.70
C GLU A 436 14.15 -16.99 36.99
N PRO A 437 13.17 -17.66 37.64
CA PRO A 437 11.93 -17.03 38.03
C PRO A 437 12.16 -15.78 38.90
N VAL A 438 11.62 -14.65 38.46
CA VAL A 438 11.64 -13.40 39.24
C VAL A 438 10.43 -13.40 40.19
N PRO A 439 10.61 -13.11 41.49
CA PRO A 439 9.49 -12.94 42.41
C PRO A 439 8.49 -11.91 41.90
N GLY A 440 7.20 -12.17 42.12
CA GLY A 440 6.16 -11.19 41.87
C GLY A 440 6.19 -10.03 42.88
N PRO A 441 5.31 -9.03 42.71
CA PRO A 441 5.23 -7.90 43.63
C PRO A 441 4.91 -8.37 45.06
N ASP A 442 5.65 -7.86 46.04
CA ASP A 442 5.51 -8.24 47.46
C ASP A 442 4.28 -7.63 48.14
N ASN A 443 3.64 -6.66 47.48
CA ASN A 443 2.48 -5.93 47.97
C ASN A 443 1.15 -6.39 47.35
N LEU A 444 1.10 -7.57 46.72
CA LEU A 444 -0.11 -8.10 46.08
C LEU A 444 -1.32 -8.19 47.04
N ALA A 445 -1.08 -8.36 48.35
CA ALA A 445 -2.12 -8.37 49.37
C ALA A 445 -2.98 -7.07 49.38
N LEU A 446 -2.45 -5.95 48.88
CA LEU A 446 -3.22 -4.71 48.68
C LEU A 446 -4.43 -4.92 47.77
N ALA A 447 -4.39 -5.87 46.83
CA ALA A 447 -5.50 -6.17 45.94
C ALA A 447 -6.77 -6.57 46.69
N ILE A 448 -6.65 -7.25 47.83
CA ILE A 448 -7.78 -7.61 48.70
C ILE A 448 -8.34 -6.35 49.35
N GLY A 449 -7.45 -5.61 50.02
CA GLY A 449 -7.76 -4.42 50.79
C GLY A 449 -8.19 -3.22 49.94
N LYS A 450 -8.00 -3.28 48.61
CA LYS A 450 -8.42 -2.30 47.60
C LYS A 450 -9.49 -2.83 46.64
N ARG A 451 -9.83 -4.13 46.66
CA ARG A 451 -10.73 -4.82 45.71
C ARG A 451 -10.32 -4.58 44.25
N LEU A 452 -9.03 -4.72 43.99
CA LEU A 452 -8.48 -4.51 42.65
C LEU A 452 -8.88 -5.66 41.72
N SER A 453 -9.08 -5.35 40.45
CA SER A 453 -9.17 -6.34 39.38
C SER A 453 -7.85 -6.37 38.61
N LEU A 454 -7.14 -7.51 38.64
CA LEU A 454 -5.96 -7.73 37.81
C LEU A 454 -6.29 -8.80 36.77
N ARG A 455 -6.23 -8.45 35.48
CA ARG A 455 -6.63 -9.36 34.42
C ARG A 455 -5.62 -9.35 33.27
N GLY A 456 -5.07 -10.53 32.99
CA GLY A 456 -4.31 -10.78 31.77
C GLY A 456 -5.22 -11.02 30.57
N PHE A 457 -4.71 -10.71 29.38
CA PHE A 457 -5.44 -10.90 28.14
C PHE A 457 -4.49 -11.15 26.97
N ILE A 458 -5.00 -11.83 25.95
CA ILE A 458 -4.33 -12.02 24.66
C ILE A 458 -5.25 -11.47 23.58
N VAL A 459 -4.72 -10.59 22.73
CA VAL A 459 -5.51 -9.87 21.71
C VAL A 459 -6.23 -10.77 20.71
N THR A 460 -5.76 -12.01 20.50
CA THR A 460 -6.45 -12.99 19.64
C THR A 460 -7.84 -13.37 20.17
N ASP A 461 -8.08 -13.25 21.48
CA ASP A 461 -9.38 -13.53 22.10
C ASP A 461 -10.37 -12.36 21.93
N HIS A 462 -9.94 -11.25 21.32
CA HIS A 462 -10.68 -10.00 21.19
C HIS A 462 -10.85 -9.54 19.74
N GLN A 463 -10.73 -10.45 18.77
CA GLN A 463 -10.92 -10.14 17.34
C GLN A 463 -12.33 -9.61 17.03
N ASN A 464 -13.32 -9.89 17.87
CA ASN A 464 -14.65 -9.32 17.77
C ASN A 464 -14.68 -7.79 17.93
N LEU A 465 -13.64 -7.18 18.52
CA LEU A 465 -13.48 -5.72 18.62
C LEU A 465 -12.75 -5.11 17.42
N ALA A 466 -12.21 -5.91 16.50
CA ALA A 466 -11.32 -5.42 15.43
C ALA A 466 -12.03 -4.46 14.48
N VAL A 467 -13.27 -4.75 14.10
CA VAL A 467 -14.07 -3.90 13.18
C VAL A 467 -14.40 -2.56 13.82
N GLU A 468 -14.89 -2.59 15.07
CA GLU A 468 -15.19 -1.38 15.85
C GLU A 468 -13.94 -0.52 16.02
N TYR A 469 -12.83 -1.12 16.45
CA TYR A 469 -11.56 -0.43 16.61
C TYR A 469 -11.08 0.19 15.30
N ALA A 470 -11.11 -0.56 14.20
CA ALA A 470 -10.64 -0.07 12.90
C ALA A 470 -11.41 1.19 12.45
N GLN A 471 -12.74 1.22 12.66
CA GLN A 471 -13.57 2.38 12.33
C GLN A 471 -13.20 3.61 13.17
N LEU A 472 -13.04 3.42 14.48
CA LEU A 472 -12.64 4.50 15.39
C LEU A 472 -11.23 5.02 15.08
N ALA A 473 -10.27 4.09 14.96
CA ALA A 473 -8.87 4.42 14.71
C ALA A 473 -8.66 5.09 13.36
N ALA A 474 -9.40 4.72 12.31
CA ALA A 474 -9.34 5.40 11.03
C ALA A 474 -9.77 6.88 11.15
N GLY A 475 -10.83 7.17 11.90
CA GLY A 475 -11.25 8.53 12.19
C GLY A 475 -10.21 9.32 12.97
N TRP A 476 -9.67 8.74 14.05
CA TRP A 476 -8.67 9.38 14.90
C TRP A 476 -7.31 9.58 14.20
N LEU A 477 -6.95 8.72 13.25
CA LEU A 477 -5.78 8.92 12.41
C LEU A 477 -6.00 10.07 11.42
N ALA A 478 -7.19 10.14 10.81
CA ALA A 478 -7.52 11.16 9.83
C ALA A 478 -7.57 12.58 10.43
N ASP A 479 -8.04 12.73 11.67
CA ASP A 479 -8.08 14.02 12.38
C ASP A 479 -6.78 14.34 13.16
N GLY A 480 -5.85 13.38 13.24
CA GLY A 480 -4.55 13.51 13.91
C GLY A 480 -4.57 13.35 15.43
N SER A 481 -5.73 13.04 16.04
CA SER A 481 -5.86 12.81 17.49
C SER A 481 -5.24 11.50 17.95
N LEU A 482 -5.19 10.48 17.08
CA LEU A 482 -4.37 9.28 17.25
C LEU A 482 -3.10 9.41 16.41
N ASN A 483 -1.99 9.74 17.06
CA ASN A 483 -0.67 9.70 16.44
C ASN A 483 0.17 8.55 17.01
N TYR A 484 1.16 8.12 16.22
CA TYR A 484 2.07 7.04 16.58
C TYR A 484 3.48 7.35 16.09
N SER A 485 4.45 6.62 16.64
CA SER A 485 5.85 6.72 16.22
C SER A 485 6.34 5.35 15.76
N GLU A 486 7.31 5.36 14.86
CA GLU A 486 7.98 4.18 14.35
C GLU A 486 9.50 4.37 14.50
N THR A 487 10.20 3.29 14.84
CA THR A 487 11.65 3.17 14.72
C THR A 487 11.89 2.21 13.57
N VAL A 488 12.47 2.71 12.48
CA VAL A 488 12.69 1.94 11.26
C VAL A 488 14.16 1.57 11.15
N VAL A 489 14.42 0.29 10.90
CA VAL A 489 15.72 -0.26 10.58
C VAL A 489 15.66 -0.82 9.16
N ASP A 490 16.72 -0.64 8.37
CA ASP A 490 16.75 -1.04 6.97
C ASP A 490 17.47 -2.37 6.77
N GLY A 491 16.88 -3.25 5.96
CA GLY A 491 17.47 -4.52 5.54
C GLY A 491 17.30 -5.67 6.54
N ILE A 492 17.07 -6.87 6.01
CA ILE A 492 16.93 -8.09 6.83
C ILE A 492 18.18 -8.40 7.65
N ASP A 493 19.35 -7.98 7.18
CA ASP A 493 20.64 -8.15 7.87
C ASP A 493 20.65 -7.52 9.27
N ASN A 494 19.86 -6.46 9.46
CA ASN A 494 19.76 -5.73 10.72
C ASN A 494 18.55 -6.15 11.58
N ALA A 495 17.81 -7.19 11.18
CA ALA A 495 16.60 -7.63 11.87
C ALA A 495 16.88 -8.11 13.31
N VAL A 496 17.97 -8.86 13.49
CA VAL A 496 18.38 -9.36 14.82
C VAL A 496 18.78 -8.20 15.71
N ASP A 497 19.57 -7.26 15.21
CA ASP A 497 19.98 -6.07 15.98
C ASP A 497 18.80 -5.19 16.36
N ALA A 498 17.82 -5.04 15.48
CA ALA A 498 16.56 -4.35 15.79
C ALA A 498 15.81 -5.03 16.95
N PHE A 499 15.78 -6.36 16.98
CA PHE A 499 15.14 -7.12 18.07
C PHE A 499 15.90 -7.03 19.38
N LEU A 500 17.23 -7.18 19.37
CA LEU A 500 18.06 -7.00 20.57
C LEU A 500 17.95 -5.57 21.11
N GLY A 501 17.98 -4.58 20.23
CA GLY A 501 17.78 -3.18 20.57
C GLY A 501 16.42 -2.92 21.20
N LEU A 502 15.34 -3.52 20.66
CA LEU A 502 14.00 -3.41 21.22
C LEU A 502 13.93 -3.96 22.65
N LEU A 503 14.56 -5.10 22.94
CA LEU A 503 14.58 -5.66 24.31
C LEU A 503 15.34 -4.78 25.30
N ARG A 504 16.29 -3.96 24.83
CA ARG A 504 17.02 -2.96 25.62
C ARG A 504 16.32 -1.60 25.67
N GLY A 505 15.18 -1.48 25.00
CA GLY A 505 14.42 -0.24 24.91
C GLY A 505 15.09 0.82 24.04
N ALA A 506 15.77 0.45 22.95
CA ALA A 506 16.37 1.39 22.00
C ALA A 506 15.32 2.09 21.11
N ASN A 507 14.20 1.43 20.80
CA ASN A 507 13.14 1.99 19.96
C ASN A 507 12.27 3.02 20.70
N THR A 508 11.78 4.01 19.97
CA THR A 508 10.59 4.79 20.36
C THR A 508 9.46 4.50 19.38
N GLY A 509 8.31 4.11 19.90
CA GLY A 509 7.20 3.59 19.10
C GLY A 509 7.46 2.20 18.53
N LYS A 510 6.82 1.89 17.40
CA LYS A 510 6.86 0.57 16.77
C LYS A 510 8.22 0.29 16.13
N MET A 511 8.89 -0.79 16.53
CA MET A 511 10.09 -1.26 15.83
C MET A 511 9.69 -2.00 14.56
N LEU A 512 10.16 -1.52 13.42
CA LEU A 512 9.92 -2.07 12.10
C LEU A 512 11.25 -2.29 11.38
N VAL A 513 11.30 -3.32 10.54
CA VAL A 513 12.37 -3.49 9.56
C VAL A 513 11.80 -3.31 8.17
N ARG A 514 12.37 -2.38 7.40
CA ARG A 514 12.06 -2.20 5.98
C ARG A 514 12.93 -3.17 5.19
N LEU A 515 12.30 -4.13 4.53
CA LEU A 515 12.99 -5.22 3.83
C LEU A 515 13.31 -4.84 2.39
N ASN A 516 12.36 -4.20 1.71
CA ASN A 516 12.58 -3.67 0.38
C ASN A 516 13.15 -2.24 0.48
N THR A 517 14.44 -2.09 0.14
CA THR A 517 15.15 -0.80 0.15
C THR A 517 15.39 -0.25 -1.26
N SER A 518 14.98 -0.98 -2.30
CA SER A 518 14.95 -0.45 -3.66
C SER A 518 13.92 0.67 -3.71
N ALA A 519 14.39 1.90 -3.96
CA ALA A 519 13.50 3.02 -4.26
C ALA A 519 12.72 2.68 -5.52
N ASP A 520 11.40 2.50 -5.40
CA ASP A 520 10.48 2.43 -6.53
C ASP A 520 10.56 3.71 -7.39
#